data_AF-J3BM07-F1
#
_entry.id   AF-J3BM07-F1
#
_cell.length_a   1.000
_cell.length_b   1.000
_cell.length_c   1.000
_cell.angle_alpha   90.00
_cell.angle_beta   90.00
_cell.angle_gamma   90.00
#
_symmetry.space_group_name_H-M   'P 1'
#
loop_
_entity.id
_entity.type
_entity.pdbx_description
1 polymer ?
#
loop_
_entity_poly.entity_id
_entity_poly.type
_entity_poly.pdbx_seq_one_letter_code
_entity_poly.pdbx_strand_id
1 'polypeptide(L)'
;MIGPLMAAAGISLLAACTQLPAERIVEAAQSPSVEVVAPQQERQPQTQPVIPASEKPDYALAYAEVDDGEFRWPAINYTAVDPDYLRQEVDYATDEPPGSIVVETEKKFLYFVLKDGRAIATA
;
A
#
# COMPACT_ATOMS: atom_id res chain seq x y z
N MET A 1 40.81 -37.00 -25.29
CA MET A 1 40.29 -36.47 -26.57
C MET A 1 38.83 -36.89 -26.70
N ILE A 2 37.93 -35.93 -26.97
CA ILE A 2 36.68 -36.08 -27.76
C ILE A 2 35.48 -36.78 -27.06
N GLY A 3 34.51 -35.99 -26.58
CA GLY A 3 33.06 -36.34 -26.73
C GLY A 3 32.62 -36.06 -28.19
N PRO A 4 31.37 -36.28 -28.67
CA PRO A 4 30.10 -35.98 -28.00
C PRO A 4 28.87 -36.85 -28.47
N LEU A 5 27.66 -36.35 -28.13
CA LEU A 5 26.45 -36.24 -28.97
C LEU A 5 25.44 -37.40 -29.13
N MET A 6 24.27 -37.15 -28.52
CA MET A 6 22.89 -37.36 -28.96
C MET A 6 22.63 -37.97 -30.36
N ALA A 7 21.67 -38.90 -30.44
CA ALA A 7 20.72 -38.99 -31.55
C ALA A 7 19.44 -39.77 -31.15
N ALA A 8 18.30 -39.28 -31.63
CA ALA A 8 16.94 -39.72 -31.36
C ALA A 8 16.34 -40.58 -32.49
N ALA A 9 15.33 -41.40 -32.17
CA ALA A 9 14.20 -41.86 -33.02
C ALA A 9 13.33 -42.79 -32.13
N GLY A 10 12.00 -42.73 -31.98
CA GLY A 10 10.91 -42.18 -32.79
C GLY A 10 10.06 -43.35 -33.31
N ILE A 11 8.83 -43.57 -32.81
CA ILE A 11 7.65 -44.11 -33.53
C ILE A 11 6.39 -43.68 -32.77
N SER A 12 5.50 -42.96 -33.48
CA SER A 12 4.12 -42.66 -33.11
C SER A 12 3.21 -43.86 -33.40
N LEU A 13 2.29 -44.17 -32.48
CA LEU A 13 1.10 -44.99 -32.75
C LEU A 13 -0.14 -44.25 -32.26
N LEU A 14 -0.88 -43.69 -33.22
CA LEU A 14 -2.24 -43.20 -33.06
C LEU A 14 -3.18 -44.40 -32.95
N ALA A 15 -3.86 -44.55 -31.81
CA ALA A 15 -5.05 -45.39 -31.70
C ALA A 15 -6.13 -44.60 -30.95
N ALA A 16 -7.06 -44.04 -31.72
CA ALA A 16 -8.31 -43.47 -31.22
C ALA A 16 -9.30 -44.62 -30.99
N CYS A 17 -9.71 -44.87 -29.75
CA CYS A 17 -10.94 -45.59 -29.46
C CYS A 17 -11.69 -44.85 -28.35
N THR A 18 -12.87 -44.39 -28.74
CA THR A 18 -13.90 -43.72 -27.96
C THR A 18 -14.48 -44.65 -26.90
N GLN A 19 -14.01 -44.58 -25.66
CA GLN A 19 -14.77 -45.09 -24.53
C GLN A 19 -14.77 -44.03 -23.44
N LEU A 20 -15.86 -43.26 -23.37
CA LEU A 20 -16.19 -42.46 -22.18
C LEU A 20 -16.78 -43.42 -21.16
N PRO A 21 -16.10 -43.72 -20.04
CA PRO A 21 -16.73 -44.46 -18.95
C PRO A 21 -17.81 -43.57 -18.33
N ALA A 22 -19.00 -44.13 -18.18
CA ALA A 22 -20.08 -43.57 -17.37
C ALA A 22 -19.78 -43.79 -15.88
N GLU A 23 -18.69 -43.21 -15.38
CA GLU A 23 -18.34 -43.25 -13.96
C GLU A 23 -18.46 -41.83 -13.43
N ARG A 24 -19.54 -41.63 -12.66
CA ARG A 24 -19.81 -40.43 -11.88
C ARG A 24 -18.59 -40.16 -11.00
N ILE A 25 -17.78 -39.18 -11.38
CA ILE A 25 -16.78 -38.59 -10.49
C ILE A 25 -17.54 -37.95 -9.33
N VAL A 26 -17.71 -38.71 -8.25
CA VAL A 26 -17.77 -38.12 -6.92
C VAL A 26 -16.31 -37.83 -6.58
N GLU A 27 -15.78 -36.76 -7.17
CA GLU A 27 -14.58 -36.12 -6.63
C GLU A 27 -15.02 -35.73 -5.22
N ALA A 28 -14.53 -36.45 -4.22
CA ALA A 28 -14.49 -35.91 -2.89
C ALA A 28 -13.74 -34.60 -3.05
N ALA A 29 -14.48 -33.49 -3.10
CA ALA A 29 -13.95 -32.17 -3.01
C ALA A 29 -13.23 -32.14 -1.66
N GLN A 30 -11.95 -32.50 -1.67
CA GLN A 30 -10.99 -32.01 -0.72
C GLN A 30 -10.97 -30.52 -1.02
N SER A 31 -11.91 -29.81 -0.40
CA SER A 31 -11.86 -28.36 -0.31
C SER A 31 -10.44 -28.06 0.13
N PRO A 32 -9.65 -27.30 -0.65
CA PRO A 32 -8.41 -26.79 -0.12
C PRO A 32 -8.82 -26.11 1.18
N SER A 33 -8.27 -26.60 2.29
CA SER A 33 -8.44 -25.94 3.57
C SER A 33 -7.71 -24.63 3.39
N VAL A 34 -8.43 -23.64 2.89
CA VAL A 34 -8.08 -22.24 3.05
C VAL A 34 -8.07 -22.09 4.56
N GLU A 35 -6.87 -22.19 5.13
CA GLU A 35 -6.66 -21.70 6.46
C GLU A 35 -7.15 -20.26 6.40
N VAL A 36 -8.33 -20.05 6.99
CA VAL A 36 -8.89 -18.72 7.17
C VAL A 36 -7.87 -18.03 8.07
N VAL A 37 -6.91 -17.36 7.44
CA VAL A 37 -6.16 -16.31 8.09
C VAL A 37 -7.25 -15.43 8.65
N ALA A 38 -7.41 -15.47 9.98
CA ALA A 38 -8.34 -14.61 10.70
C ALA A 38 -8.22 -13.21 10.10
N PRO A 39 -9.32 -12.45 9.93
CA PRO A 39 -9.22 -11.10 9.41
C PRO A 39 -8.11 -10.43 10.21
N GLN A 40 -6.98 -10.13 9.54
CA GLN A 40 -5.96 -9.32 10.17
C GLN A 40 -6.72 -8.07 10.50
N GLN A 41 -6.96 -7.89 11.80
CA GLN A 41 -7.68 -6.74 12.32
C GLN A 41 -7.19 -5.57 11.53
N GLU A 42 -8.09 -4.99 10.74
CA GLU A 42 -7.83 -3.85 9.88
C GLU A 42 -6.94 -2.95 10.72
N ARG A 43 -5.68 -2.72 10.30
CA ARG A 43 -4.71 -1.97 11.08
C ARG A 43 -5.28 -0.57 11.21
N GLN A 44 -6.19 -0.41 12.16
CA GLN A 44 -6.91 0.81 12.40
C GLN A 44 -5.83 1.76 12.90
N PRO A 45 -5.63 2.91 12.22
CA PRO A 45 -4.80 3.96 12.77
C PRO A 45 -5.27 4.18 14.20
N GLN A 46 -4.40 3.93 15.17
CA GLN A 46 -4.73 4.18 16.56
C GLN A 46 -5.08 5.67 16.65
N THR A 47 -6.33 5.97 16.99
CA THR A 47 -6.86 7.33 17.05
C THR A 47 -6.20 8.05 18.23
N GLN A 48 -5.03 8.61 17.99
CA GLN A 48 -4.27 9.32 19.02
C GLN A 48 -4.52 10.83 18.98
N PRO A 49 -4.44 11.50 20.14
CA PRO A 49 -4.55 12.94 20.22
C PRO A 49 -3.41 13.58 19.42
N VAL A 50 -3.78 14.43 18.46
CA VAL A 50 -2.83 15.26 17.72
C VAL A 50 -2.31 16.32 18.69
N ILE A 51 -1.11 16.12 19.25
CA ILE A 51 -0.43 17.14 20.04
C ILE A 51 0.55 17.84 19.10
N PRO A 52 0.32 19.13 18.76
CA PRO A 52 1.24 19.85 17.89
C PRO A 52 2.59 20.04 18.59
N ALA A 53 3.66 19.78 17.84
CA ALA A 53 5.02 20.11 18.21
C ALA A 53 5.16 21.62 18.43
N SER A 54 6.11 22.00 19.29
CA SER A 54 6.28 23.40 19.71
C SER A 54 6.74 24.35 18.58
N GLU A 55 7.34 23.83 17.51
CA GLU A 55 7.86 24.64 16.40
C GLU A 55 6.98 24.50 15.15
N LYS A 56 6.53 25.64 14.62
CA LYS A 56 5.72 25.71 13.40
C LYS A 56 6.63 25.93 12.18
N PRO A 57 6.31 25.36 11.01
CA PRO A 57 7.03 25.67 9.77
C PRO A 57 6.91 27.15 9.38
N ASP A 58 7.83 27.63 8.56
CA ASP A 58 7.63 28.89 7.83
C ASP A 58 6.57 28.66 6.74
N TYR A 59 5.32 29.06 7.03
CA TYR A 59 4.21 28.88 6.11
C TYR A 59 4.33 29.73 4.85
N ALA A 60 5.00 30.89 4.89
CA ALA A 60 5.19 31.71 3.71
C ALA A 60 6.08 30.99 2.69
N LEU A 61 7.08 30.25 3.16
CA LEU A 61 7.91 29.38 2.32
C LEU A 61 7.19 28.07 1.95
N ALA A 62 6.51 27.43 2.89
CA ALA A 62 5.86 26.12 2.66
C ALA A 62 4.71 26.17 1.66
N TYR A 63 4.03 27.31 1.55
CA TYR A 63 2.89 27.56 0.65
C TYR A 63 3.18 28.63 -0.41
N ALA A 64 4.47 28.91 -0.66
CA ALA A 64 4.91 29.82 -1.70
C ALA A 64 4.51 29.35 -3.10
N GLU A 65 4.59 30.27 -4.06
CA GLU A 65 4.58 29.91 -5.47
C GLU A 65 5.77 28.99 -5.79
N VAL A 66 5.54 27.95 -6.59
CA VAL A 66 6.57 26.99 -6.99
C VAL A 66 6.57 26.83 -8.51
N ASP A 67 7.76 27.01 -9.10
CA ASP A 67 8.04 26.62 -10.48
C ASP A 67 8.52 25.17 -10.52
N ASP A 68 7.74 24.29 -11.14
CA ASP A 68 8.04 22.87 -11.32
C ASP A 68 8.10 22.54 -12.81
N GLY A 69 9.17 23.02 -13.45
CA GLY A 69 9.41 22.86 -14.89
C GLY A 69 8.38 23.60 -15.74
N GLU A 70 7.52 22.84 -16.42
CA GLU A 70 6.45 23.41 -17.26
C GLU A 70 5.24 23.88 -16.45
N PHE A 71 5.15 23.52 -15.17
CA PHE A 71 4.04 23.88 -14.30
C PHE A 71 4.44 25.00 -13.33
N ARG A 72 3.59 26.03 -13.24
CA ARG A 72 3.70 27.07 -12.22
C ARG A 72 2.56 26.95 -11.24
N TRP A 73 2.88 26.59 -10.01
CA TRP A 73 1.94 26.46 -8.91
C TRP A 73 1.81 27.82 -8.22
N PRO A 74 0.62 28.46 -8.23
CA PRO A 74 0.45 29.75 -7.56
C PRO A 74 0.61 29.59 -6.04
N ALA A 75 1.01 30.68 -5.37
CA ALA A 75 1.04 30.71 -3.91
C ALA A 75 -0.36 30.43 -3.32
N ILE A 76 -0.39 29.62 -2.27
CA ILE A 76 -1.62 29.30 -1.55
C ILE A 76 -1.80 30.31 -0.42
N ASN A 77 -2.97 30.94 -0.34
CA ASN A 77 -3.31 31.83 0.77
C ASN A 77 -3.60 31.03 2.05
N TYR A 78 -2.55 30.61 2.74
CA TYR A 78 -2.64 29.83 3.97
C TYR A 78 -3.29 30.60 5.14
N THR A 79 -3.34 31.94 5.08
CA THR A 79 -3.99 32.75 6.13
C THR A 79 -5.51 32.62 6.15
N ALA A 80 -6.10 32.13 5.07
CA ALA A 80 -7.53 31.82 4.97
C ALA A 80 -7.86 30.38 5.40
N VAL A 81 -6.86 29.56 5.71
CA VAL A 81 -7.01 28.17 6.15
C VAL A 81 -7.07 28.14 7.67
N ASP A 82 -7.90 27.26 8.23
CA ASP A 82 -7.91 27.01 9.67
C ASP A 82 -6.51 26.56 10.13
N PRO A 83 -5.89 27.21 11.13
CA PRO A 83 -4.56 26.86 11.60
C PRO A 83 -4.39 25.38 11.96
N ASP A 84 -5.46 24.69 12.38
CA ASP A 84 -5.44 23.26 12.73
C ASP A 84 -5.23 22.35 11.50
N TYR A 85 -5.48 22.86 10.30
CA TYR A 85 -5.31 22.14 9.03
C TYR A 85 -4.01 22.47 8.32
N LEU A 86 -3.25 23.46 8.81
CA LEU A 86 -1.91 23.74 8.29
C LEU A 86 -0.95 22.59 8.64
N ARG A 87 0.10 22.47 7.84
CA ARG A 87 1.14 21.46 8.06
C ARG A 87 1.77 21.63 9.44
N GLN A 88 1.65 20.61 10.28
CA GLN A 88 2.20 20.61 11.64
C GLN A 88 2.94 19.31 11.91
N GLU A 89 4.06 19.38 12.62
CA GLU A 89 4.62 18.17 13.21
C GLU A 89 3.85 17.85 14.49
N VAL A 90 3.48 16.60 14.69
CA VAL A 90 2.62 16.16 15.78
C VAL A 90 3.14 14.85 16.36
N ASP A 91 2.87 14.61 17.63
CA ASP A 91 3.09 13.29 18.22
C ASP A 91 2.09 12.31 17.60
N TYR A 92 2.59 11.15 17.15
CA TYR A 92 1.83 10.17 16.39
C TYR A 92 2.45 8.78 16.56
N ALA A 93 1.99 8.02 17.56
CA ALA A 93 2.42 6.64 17.72
C ALA A 93 1.59 5.74 16.81
N THR A 94 2.27 5.04 15.92
CA THR A 94 1.68 4.15 14.92
C THR A 94 2.58 2.94 14.73
N ASP A 95 1.98 1.84 14.29
CA ASP A 95 2.70 0.63 13.88
C ASP A 95 3.16 0.72 12.41
N GLU A 96 2.77 1.78 11.70
CA GLU A 96 3.21 2.01 10.32
C GLU A 96 4.67 2.48 10.28
N PRO A 97 5.47 2.00 9.31
CA PRO A 97 6.87 2.37 9.23
C PRO A 97 7.05 3.86 8.87
N PRO A 98 8.16 4.50 9.29
CA PRO A 98 8.51 5.85 8.85
C PRO A 98 8.56 5.96 7.32
N GLY A 99 8.03 7.06 6.78
CA GLY A 99 7.84 7.28 5.35
C GLY A 99 6.45 6.87 4.82
N SER A 100 5.63 6.20 5.65
CA SER A 100 4.24 5.90 5.31
C SER A 100 3.35 7.14 5.32
N ILE A 101 2.28 7.09 4.53
CA ILE A 101 1.18 8.06 4.57
C ILE A 101 -0.04 7.33 5.12
N VAL A 102 -0.60 7.83 6.22
CA VAL A 102 -1.84 7.34 6.81
C VAL A 102 -2.95 8.37 6.58
N VAL A 103 -4.08 7.94 6.05
CA VAL A 103 -5.23 8.81 5.77
C VAL A 103 -6.38 8.44 6.70
N GLU A 104 -6.80 9.40 7.52
CA GLU A 104 -7.94 9.28 8.41
C GLU A 104 -9.13 10.03 7.81
N THR A 105 -9.98 9.32 7.07
CA THR A 105 -11.06 9.90 6.27
C THR A 105 -12.19 10.50 7.11
N GLU A 106 -12.47 9.95 8.29
CA GLU A 106 -13.50 10.45 9.21
C GLU A 106 -13.16 11.86 9.71
N LYS A 107 -11.89 12.09 10.05
CA LYS A 107 -11.39 13.39 10.52
C LYS A 107 -10.88 14.28 9.40
N LYS A 108 -10.68 13.71 8.20
CA LYS A 108 -10.07 14.36 7.03
C LYS A 108 -8.65 14.84 7.30
N PHE A 109 -7.83 13.97 7.88
CA PHE A 109 -6.42 14.22 8.09
C PHE A 109 -5.54 13.22 7.35
N LEU A 110 -4.39 13.71 6.91
CA LEU A 110 -3.29 12.94 6.36
C LEU A 110 -2.10 13.07 7.32
N TYR A 111 -1.46 11.94 7.62
CA TYR A 111 -0.27 11.86 8.45
C TYR A 111 0.88 11.26 7.64
N PHE A 112 1.96 12.03 7.45
CA PHE A 112 3.21 11.48 6.95
C PHE A 112 4.08 11.05 8.14
N VAL A 113 4.27 9.74 8.29
CA VAL A 113 4.90 9.12 9.46
C VAL A 113 6.39 9.41 9.46
N LEU A 114 6.88 10.01 10.55
CA LEU A 114 8.29 10.24 10.82
C LEU A 114 8.82 9.18 11.79
N LYS A 115 10.11 9.24 12.09
CA LYS A 115 10.71 8.44 13.18
C LYS A 115 10.30 8.99 14.56
N ASP A 116 10.62 8.24 15.61
CA ASP A 116 10.48 8.66 17.01
C ASP A 116 9.03 8.94 17.46
N GLY A 117 8.03 8.31 16.82
CA GLY A 117 6.62 8.46 17.18
C GLY A 117 6.04 9.82 16.80
N ARG A 118 6.46 10.35 15.65
CA ARG A 118 6.10 11.68 15.14
C ARG A 118 5.49 11.57 13.76
N ALA A 119 4.72 12.56 13.35
CA ALA A 119 4.23 12.68 11.99
C ALA A 119 4.09 14.14 11.57
N ILE A 120 4.04 14.38 10.26
CA ILE A 120 3.52 15.62 9.71
C ILE A 120 2.03 15.43 9.45
N ALA A 121 1.19 16.19 10.16
CA ALA A 121 -0.26 16.23 9.98
C ALA A 121 -0.68 17.40 9.08
N THR A 122 -1.65 17.16 8.20
CA THR A 122 -2.32 18.16 7.35
C THR A 122 -3.71 17.66 6.98
N ALA A 123 -4.66 18.56 6.72
CA ALA A 123 -5.98 18.18 6.18
C ALA A 123 -6.13 18.47 4.69
#